data_AF-B5LGN7-F1
#
_entry.id   AF-B5LGN7-F1
#
_cell.length_a   1.000
_cell.length_b   1.000
_cell.length_c   1.000
_cell.angle_alpha   90.00
_cell.angle_beta   90.00
_cell.angle_gamma   90.00
#
_symmetry.space_group_name_H-M   'P 1'
#
loop_
_entity.id
_entity.type
_entity.pdbx_description
1 polymer ?
#
loop_
_entity_poly.entity_id
_entity_poly.type
_entity_poly.pdbx_seq_one_letter_code
_entity_poly.pdbx_strand_id
1 'polypeptide(L)'
;LLTQAQFSKKDRVPTENPCNLNYQYDTTVTSTVIDPCADRSDVRFSDVHGGQCTRNRIKDSKSDIVGACAPYRRLHVCDKNLEQIKTENITTHNLLVDVCMAAQFEGESITGRYPQYQETNPGTASQLCTVLARSFADIGDIVRGRDLFYGNPQEKDERDKLDEKLKTIFGKIHEDVTTTNGVKSRYNGDGDNYFQLREDWWDANRAKVWYAITCGAGTSDKYFRKTCSNDTTDTYEKCRCVSTDPPTYFDYVPQYLRWFEEWAED
;
A
#
# COMPACT_ATOMS: atom_id res chain seq x y z
N LEU A 1 -17.83 -0.63 6.61
CA LEU A 1 -17.24 -0.21 5.32
C LEU A 1 -16.76 -1.41 4.50
N LEU A 2 -16.09 -2.41 5.10
CA LEU A 2 -15.65 -3.60 4.34
C LEU A 2 -16.83 -4.55 4.06
N THR A 3 -17.78 -4.66 4.99
CA THR A 3 -19.00 -5.47 4.83
C THR A 3 -19.91 -5.02 3.69
N GLN A 4 -19.71 -3.81 3.16
CA GLN A 4 -20.50 -3.27 2.05
C GLN A 4 -19.95 -3.70 0.68
N ALA A 5 -18.76 -4.30 0.64
CA ALA A 5 -18.21 -4.84 -0.59
C ALA A 5 -19.03 -6.06 -1.04
N GLN A 6 -19.43 -6.07 -2.32
CA GLN A 6 -20.15 -7.18 -2.93
C GLN A 6 -19.27 -7.86 -3.98
N PHE A 7 -19.08 -9.17 -3.85
CA PHE A 7 -18.26 -9.97 -4.77
C PHE A 7 -19.13 -10.89 -5.64
N SER A 8 -18.58 -11.32 -6.78
CA SER A 8 -19.28 -12.16 -7.75
C SER A 8 -19.70 -13.51 -7.17
N LYS A 9 -18.91 -14.06 -6.24
CA LYS A 9 -19.26 -15.21 -5.39
C LYS A 9 -20.13 -14.73 -4.23
N LYS A 10 -21.44 -14.57 -4.48
CA LYS A 10 -22.43 -13.93 -3.58
C LYS A 10 -22.70 -14.62 -2.24
N ASP A 11 -21.95 -15.66 -1.89
CA ASP A 11 -22.23 -16.50 -0.72
C ASP A 11 -21.53 -16.01 0.56
N ARG A 12 -20.71 -14.96 0.49
CA ARG A 12 -19.95 -14.46 1.65
C ARG A 12 -19.90 -12.94 1.69
N VAL A 13 -20.21 -12.39 2.87
CA VAL A 13 -20.00 -10.97 3.21
C VAL A 13 -18.63 -10.86 3.90
N PRO A 14 -17.78 -9.90 3.49
CA PRO A 14 -16.49 -9.70 4.13
C PRO A 14 -16.63 -9.26 5.58
N THR A 15 -15.65 -9.64 6.38
CA THR A 15 -15.47 -9.18 7.76
C THR A 15 -15.18 -7.68 7.82
N GLU A 16 -15.63 -6.97 8.87
CA GLU A 16 -15.17 -5.60 9.13
C GLU A 16 -13.72 -5.53 9.60
N ASN A 17 -13.19 -6.62 10.18
CA ASN A 17 -11.80 -6.72 10.60
C ASN A 17 -10.91 -7.10 9.40
N PRO A 18 -10.00 -6.22 8.94
CA PRO A 18 -9.13 -6.49 7.79
C PRO A 18 -8.23 -7.72 7.97
N CYS A 19 -7.83 -8.08 9.21
CA CYS A 19 -6.97 -9.24 9.46
C CYS A 19 -7.64 -10.59 9.19
N ASN A 20 -8.97 -10.60 9.01
CA ASN A 20 -9.76 -11.80 8.81
C ASN A 20 -10.26 -11.93 7.36
N LEU A 21 -9.77 -11.08 6.45
CA LEU A 21 -10.09 -11.18 5.03
C LEU A 21 -9.58 -12.51 4.50
N ASN A 22 -10.39 -13.19 3.69
CA ASN A 22 -9.97 -14.42 3.03
C ASN A 22 -9.91 -14.18 1.53
N TYR A 23 -8.68 -14.18 1.01
CA TYR A 23 -8.37 -13.88 -0.37
C TYR A 23 -9.06 -14.78 -1.40
N GLN A 24 -9.41 -16.02 -1.06
CA GLN A 24 -10.11 -16.92 -1.99
C GLN A 24 -11.55 -16.48 -2.31
N TYR A 25 -12.13 -15.62 -1.47
CA TYR A 25 -13.53 -15.18 -1.53
C TYR A 25 -13.71 -13.67 -1.54
N ASP A 26 -12.94 -12.93 -0.74
CA ASP A 26 -13.09 -11.48 -0.52
C ASP A 26 -12.25 -10.69 -1.53
N THR A 27 -12.36 -10.96 -2.83
CA THR A 27 -11.56 -10.26 -3.85
C THR A 27 -12.35 -10.04 -5.14
N THR A 28 -12.02 -8.97 -5.86
CA THR A 28 -12.50 -8.76 -7.24
C THR A 28 -11.62 -9.42 -8.30
N VAL A 29 -10.51 -10.06 -7.90
CA VAL A 29 -9.61 -10.79 -8.81
C VAL A 29 -10.30 -12.06 -9.33
N THR A 30 -10.16 -12.33 -10.63
CA THR A 30 -10.70 -13.57 -11.25
C THR A 30 -9.63 -14.48 -11.83
N SER A 31 -8.37 -14.11 -11.67
CA SER A 31 -7.25 -14.96 -12.07
C SER A 31 -7.13 -16.16 -11.14
N THR A 32 -6.42 -17.19 -11.60
CA THR A 32 -5.97 -18.28 -10.73
C THR A 32 -4.93 -17.82 -9.72
N VAL A 33 -4.28 -16.66 -9.95
CA VAL A 33 -3.27 -16.08 -9.07
C VAL A 33 -3.88 -14.93 -8.28
N ILE A 34 -4.32 -15.24 -7.06
CA ILE A 34 -4.91 -14.25 -6.15
C ILE A 34 -3.89 -13.74 -5.13
N ASP A 35 -2.86 -14.53 -4.83
CA ASP A 35 -1.83 -14.20 -3.86
C ASP A 35 -1.16 -12.85 -4.21
N PRO A 36 -1.31 -11.81 -3.36
CA PRO A 36 -0.68 -10.51 -3.57
C PRO A 36 0.84 -10.55 -3.69
N CYS A 37 1.52 -11.56 -3.12
CA CYS A 37 2.96 -11.72 -3.18
C CYS A 37 3.42 -12.67 -4.31
N ALA A 38 2.52 -13.18 -5.15
CA ALA A 38 2.90 -14.07 -6.25
C ALA A 38 3.93 -13.42 -7.18
N ASP A 39 4.92 -14.20 -7.60
CA ASP A 39 6.06 -13.79 -8.44
C ASP A 39 6.89 -12.63 -7.84
N ARG A 40 6.78 -12.37 -6.52
CA ARG A 40 7.66 -11.47 -5.78
C ARG A 40 8.75 -12.27 -5.06
N SER A 41 9.87 -11.62 -4.79
CA SER A 41 10.92 -12.22 -3.97
C SER A 41 10.43 -12.38 -2.54
N ASP A 42 10.67 -13.55 -1.95
CA ASP A 42 10.46 -13.76 -0.51
C ASP A 42 11.52 -13.04 0.36
N VAL A 43 12.59 -12.54 -0.25
CA VAL A 43 13.60 -11.72 0.43
C VAL A 43 13.06 -10.30 0.49
N ARG A 44 12.90 -9.77 1.71
CA ARG A 44 12.45 -8.39 1.97
C ARG A 44 13.59 -7.45 2.32
N PHE A 45 14.61 -8.00 2.98
CA PHE A 45 15.81 -7.31 3.43
C PHE A 45 17.00 -8.04 2.83
N SER A 46 17.77 -7.37 1.97
CA SER A 46 18.88 -8.00 1.27
C SER A 46 20.15 -7.19 1.45
N ASP A 47 21.18 -7.83 2.01
CA ASP A 47 22.52 -7.26 2.10
C ASP A 47 23.32 -7.48 0.79
N VAL A 48 22.75 -8.26 -0.15
CA VAL A 48 23.40 -8.68 -1.41
C VAL A 48 22.82 -7.95 -2.61
N HIS A 49 21.50 -7.76 -2.63
CA HIS A 49 20.80 -7.10 -3.72
C HIS A 49 20.35 -5.71 -3.28
N GLY A 50 20.89 -4.68 -3.95
CA GLY A 50 20.52 -3.30 -3.70
C GLY A 50 19.18 -2.90 -4.32
N GLY A 51 18.76 -1.68 -4.00
CA GLY A 51 17.65 -1.01 -4.67
C GLY A 51 17.89 -0.78 -6.17
N GLN A 52 16.87 -0.27 -6.84
CA GLN A 52 16.94 0.13 -8.24
C GLN A 52 17.11 1.65 -8.33
N CYS A 53 18.00 2.15 -9.20
CA CYS A 53 18.23 3.59 -9.39
C CYS A 53 18.22 4.02 -10.86
N THR A 54 18.10 3.08 -11.82
CA THR A 54 18.24 3.43 -13.22
C THR A 54 17.02 4.19 -13.75
N ARG A 55 17.27 5.18 -14.62
CA ARG A 55 16.25 6.11 -15.12
C ARG A 55 15.14 5.42 -15.92
N ASN A 56 15.43 4.24 -16.47
CA ASN A 56 14.51 3.40 -17.23
C ASN A 56 13.69 2.45 -16.35
N ARG A 57 13.71 2.63 -15.03
CA ARG A 57 12.93 1.86 -14.04
C ARG A 57 12.11 2.77 -13.13
N ILE A 58 12.44 4.06 -13.10
CA ILE A 58 11.95 5.03 -12.12
C ILE A 58 11.48 6.28 -12.87
N LYS A 59 10.25 6.69 -12.57
CA LYS A 59 9.58 7.85 -13.14
C LYS A 59 10.32 9.11 -12.73
N ASP A 60 10.33 10.08 -13.63
CA ASP A 60 10.93 11.41 -13.43
C ASP A 60 12.45 11.45 -13.15
N SER A 61 13.12 10.29 -13.19
CA SER A 61 14.59 10.21 -13.13
C SER A 61 15.20 10.70 -14.44
N LYS A 62 16.14 11.65 -14.35
CA LYS A 62 16.73 12.33 -15.52
C LYS A 62 17.86 11.52 -16.15
N SER A 63 18.68 10.87 -15.32
CA SER A 63 19.79 10.00 -15.71
C SER A 63 20.01 8.93 -14.66
N ASP A 64 20.89 7.95 -14.91
CA ASP A 64 21.22 6.90 -13.94
C ASP A 64 22.01 7.41 -12.73
N ILE A 65 22.38 8.71 -12.72
CA ILE A 65 23.07 9.38 -11.61
C ILE A 65 22.26 10.56 -11.04
N VAL A 66 21.08 10.86 -11.60
CA VAL A 66 20.19 11.95 -11.14
C VAL A 66 18.74 11.45 -11.16
N GLY A 67 18.24 11.04 -10.00
CA GLY A 67 16.91 10.47 -9.86
C GLY A 67 16.64 9.94 -8.44
N ALA A 68 15.55 9.19 -8.31
CA ALA A 68 15.24 8.45 -7.09
C ALA A 68 15.86 7.05 -7.15
N CYS A 69 15.99 6.39 -5.99
CA CYS A 69 16.38 4.98 -5.90
C CYS A 69 15.27 4.23 -5.17
N ALA A 70 14.58 3.31 -5.84
CA ALA A 70 13.58 2.46 -5.21
C ALA A 70 14.27 1.42 -4.32
N PRO A 71 14.00 1.37 -3.00
CA PRO A 71 14.62 0.43 -2.07
C PRO A 71 14.19 -1.00 -2.38
N TYR A 72 15.03 -1.99 -2.00
CA TYR A 72 14.80 -3.39 -2.35
C TYR A 72 13.41 -3.90 -1.91
N ARG A 73 12.96 -3.50 -0.72
CA ARG A 73 11.61 -3.77 -0.20
C ARG A 73 10.52 -3.30 -1.17
N ARG A 74 10.62 -2.07 -1.70
CA ARG A 74 9.62 -1.53 -2.66
C ARG A 74 9.57 -2.35 -3.94
N LEU A 75 10.70 -2.85 -4.44
CA LEU A 75 10.75 -3.63 -5.69
C LEU A 75 9.85 -4.86 -5.65
N HIS A 76 9.61 -5.40 -4.46
CA HIS A 76 8.89 -6.66 -4.26
C HIS A 76 7.56 -6.49 -3.51
N VAL A 77 7.02 -5.28 -3.41
CA VAL A 77 5.74 -5.04 -2.71
C VAL A 77 4.64 -6.01 -3.16
N CYS A 78 3.87 -6.53 -2.21
CA CYS A 78 2.82 -7.51 -2.48
C CYS A 78 1.55 -6.85 -3.01
N ASP A 79 1.53 -6.51 -4.30
CA ASP A 79 0.43 -5.84 -4.99
C ASP A 79 -0.07 -6.58 -6.25
N LYS A 80 0.30 -7.87 -6.40
CA LYS A 80 -0.03 -8.66 -7.59
C LYS A 80 -1.55 -8.85 -7.76
N ASN A 81 -2.30 -8.82 -6.66
CA ASN A 81 -3.76 -8.83 -6.69
C ASN A 81 -4.33 -7.54 -7.29
N LEU A 82 -3.74 -6.37 -6.99
CA LEU A 82 -4.15 -5.09 -7.55
C LEU A 82 -3.91 -5.05 -9.07
N GLU A 83 -2.77 -5.57 -9.54
CA GLU A 83 -2.50 -5.69 -10.99
C GLU A 83 -3.56 -6.53 -11.72
N GLN A 84 -4.20 -7.46 -11.01
CA GLN A 84 -5.20 -8.38 -11.54
C GLN A 84 -6.64 -7.98 -11.22
N ILE A 85 -6.83 -6.80 -10.62
CA ILE A 85 -8.14 -6.27 -10.25
C ILE A 85 -9.02 -6.09 -11.49
N LYS A 86 -10.33 -6.34 -11.32
CA LYS A 86 -11.34 -6.15 -12.36
C LYS A 86 -12.13 -4.90 -12.12
N THR A 87 -12.43 -4.17 -13.19
CA THR A 87 -13.03 -2.84 -13.08
C THR A 87 -14.54 -2.85 -13.26
N GLU A 88 -15.15 -3.90 -13.82
CA GLU A 88 -16.52 -3.87 -14.36
C GLU A 88 -17.59 -3.55 -13.30
N ASN A 89 -17.57 -4.23 -12.15
CA ASN A 89 -18.57 -4.08 -11.07
C ASN A 89 -17.95 -3.66 -9.74
N ILE A 90 -16.82 -2.96 -9.79
CA ILE A 90 -16.09 -2.54 -8.61
C ILE A 90 -16.69 -1.26 -8.00
N THR A 91 -16.81 -1.25 -6.68
CA THR A 91 -17.17 -0.07 -5.89
C THR A 91 -15.99 0.40 -5.04
N THR A 92 -16.13 1.55 -4.38
CA THR A 92 -15.16 2.02 -3.37
C THR A 92 -14.88 0.96 -2.29
N HIS A 93 -15.90 0.20 -1.87
CA HIS A 93 -15.75 -0.83 -0.84
C HIS A 93 -15.00 -2.05 -1.36
N ASN A 94 -15.21 -2.43 -2.62
CA ASN A 94 -14.44 -3.50 -3.24
C ASN A 94 -12.96 -3.13 -3.37
N LEU A 95 -12.66 -1.92 -3.87
CA LEU A 95 -11.29 -1.41 -3.96
C LEU A 95 -10.61 -1.45 -2.58
N LEU A 96 -11.32 -0.99 -1.54
CA LEU A 96 -10.78 -0.99 -0.18
C LEU A 96 -10.42 -2.40 0.31
N VAL A 97 -11.24 -3.41 0.01
CA VAL A 97 -10.93 -4.79 0.38
C VAL A 97 -9.66 -5.27 -0.34
N ASP A 98 -9.53 -5.06 -1.65
CA ASP A 98 -8.36 -5.50 -2.40
C ASP A 98 -7.07 -4.75 -1.97
N VAL A 99 -7.17 -3.46 -1.60
CA VAL A 99 -6.05 -2.68 -1.03
C VAL A 99 -5.68 -3.17 0.37
N CYS A 100 -6.66 -3.43 1.24
CA CYS A 100 -6.41 -4.05 2.55
C CYS A 100 -5.76 -5.44 2.42
N MET A 101 -6.13 -6.22 1.41
CA MET A 101 -5.54 -7.53 1.15
C MET A 101 -4.07 -7.42 0.73
N ALA A 102 -3.75 -6.50 -0.19
CA ALA A 102 -2.35 -6.22 -0.56
C ALA A 102 -1.53 -5.81 0.68
N ALA A 103 -2.08 -4.90 1.48
CA ALA A 103 -1.47 -4.45 2.73
C ALA A 103 -1.27 -5.59 3.74
N GLN A 104 -2.26 -6.47 3.94
CA GLN A 104 -2.16 -7.61 4.84
C GLN A 104 -1.01 -8.53 4.45
N PHE A 105 -0.94 -8.94 3.18
CA PHE A 105 0.09 -9.84 2.68
C PHE A 105 1.48 -9.20 2.72
N GLU A 106 1.59 -7.93 2.36
CA GLU A 106 2.82 -7.16 2.49
C GLU A 106 3.31 -7.12 3.95
N GLY A 107 2.40 -6.88 4.89
CA GLY A 107 2.70 -6.85 6.32
C GLY A 107 3.13 -8.20 6.89
N GLU A 108 2.46 -9.27 6.49
CA GLU A 108 2.81 -10.65 6.85
C GLU A 108 4.18 -11.04 6.28
N SER A 109 4.46 -10.71 5.03
CA SER A 109 5.75 -10.96 4.37
C SER A 109 6.91 -10.25 5.08
N ILE A 110 6.72 -8.96 5.43
CA ILE A 110 7.71 -8.20 6.21
C ILE A 110 7.89 -8.82 7.60
N THR A 111 6.80 -9.01 8.34
CA THR A 111 6.87 -9.44 9.74
C THR A 111 7.47 -10.84 9.87
N GLY A 112 7.17 -11.75 8.94
CA GLY A 112 7.73 -13.11 8.94
C GLY A 112 9.23 -13.16 8.67
N ARG A 113 9.80 -12.16 7.96
CA ARG A 113 11.23 -12.09 7.61
C ARG A 113 12.04 -11.14 8.51
N TYR A 114 11.37 -10.31 9.29
CA TYR A 114 11.99 -9.29 10.10
C TYR A 114 12.89 -9.81 11.23
N PRO A 115 12.57 -10.93 11.94
CA PRO A 115 13.47 -11.47 12.97
C PRO A 115 14.87 -11.81 12.43
N GLN A 116 14.97 -12.41 11.24
CA GLN A 116 16.28 -12.69 10.65
C GLN A 116 17.04 -11.41 10.33
N TYR A 117 16.35 -10.38 9.83
CA TYR A 117 16.97 -9.07 9.56
C TYR A 117 17.49 -8.40 10.83
N GLN A 118 16.77 -8.49 11.96
CA GLN A 118 17.26 -7.98 13.25
C GLN A 118 18.52 -8.72 13.73
N GLU A 119 18.58 -10.04 13.54
CA GLU A 119 19.73 -10.85 13.93
C GLU A 119 20.97 -10.55 13.08
N THR A 120 20.80 -10.33 11.77
CA THR A 120 21.92 -10.02 10.87
C THR A 120 22.38 -8.56 10.93
N ASN A 121 21.53 -7.65 11.41
CA ASN A 121 21.81 -6.21 11.51
C ASN A 121 21.67 -5.68 12.97
N PRO A 122 22.45 -6.23 13.93
CA PRO A 122 22.31 -5.88 15.34
C PRO A 122 22.68 -4.41 15.60
N GLY A 123 21.73 -3.64 16.11
CA GLY A 123 21.92 -2.22 16.46
C GLY A 123 21.76 -1.24 15.30
N THR A 124 21.59 -1.72 14.06
CA THR A 124 21.33 -0.91 12.86
C THR A 124 19.97 -1.22 12.21
N ALA A 125 19.37 -2.37 12.50
CA ALA A 125 18.07 -2.75 11.96
C ALA A 125 17.00 -1.69 12.25
N SER A 126 16.41 -1.14 11.17
CA SER A 126 15.22 -0.29 11.25
C SER A 126 14.11 -1.00 12.04
N GLN A 127 13.37 -0.30 12.92
CA GLN A 127 12.29 -0.90 13.71
C GLN A 127 11.15 -1.44 12.83
N LEU A 128 10.52 -2.57 13.20
CA LEU A 128 9.47 -3.24 12.41
C LEU A 128 8.38 -2.27 11.97
N CYS A 129 7.85 -1.49 12.91
CA CYS A 129 6.78 -0.55 12.64
C CYS A 129 7.20 0.55 11.65
N THR A 130 8.48 0.92 11.59
CA THR A 130 9.03 1.85 10.59
C THR A 130 9.06 1.21 9.21
N VAL A 131 9.50 -0.05 9.09
CA VAL A 131 9.47 -0.80 7.82
C VAL A 131 8.03 -0.94 7.30
N LEU A 132 7.08 -1.29 8.18
CA LEU A 132 5.66 -1.36 7.83
C LEU A 132 5.12 0.03 7.40
N ALA A 133 5.55 1.12 8.05
CA ALA A 133 5.21 2.49 7.66
C ALA A 133 5.71 2.85 6.25
N ARG A 134 6.91 2.40 5.87
CA ARG A 134 7.47 2.60 4.52
C ARG A 134 6.63 1.86 3.47
N SER A 135 6.28 0.59 3.70
CA SER A 135 5.39 -0.16 2.79
C SER A 135 3.97 0.38 2.72
N PHE A 136 3.42 0.83 3.85
CA PHE A 136 2.12 1.50 3.89
C PHE A 136 2.09 2.75 3.00
N ALA A 137 3.12 3.58 3.07
CA ALA A 137 3.23 4.79 2.26
C ALA A 137 3.40 4.48 0.76
N ASP A 138 4.13 3.41 0.41
CA ASP A 138 4.28 2.98 -0.98
C ASP A 138 2.97 2.43 -1.56
N ILE A 139 2.21 1.63 -0.81
CA ILE A 139 0.86 1.20 -1.21
C ILE A 139 -0.04 2.43 -1.41
N GLY A 140 0.05 3.43 -0.53
CA GLY A 140 -0.66 4.70 -0.67
C GLY A 140 -0.30 5.44 -1.95
N ASP A 141 0.98 5.49 -2.32
CA ASP A 141 1.41 6.10 -3.58
C ASP A 141 0.97 5.34 -4.83
N ILE A 142 0.89 4.00 -4.77
CA ILE A 142 0.31 3.19 -5.85
C ILE A 142 -1.16 3.57 -6.05
N VAL A 143 -1.96 3.55 -4.98
CA VAL A 143 -3.39 3.89 -5.05
C VAL A 143 -3.61 5.31 -5.56
N ARG A 144 -2.78 6.26 -5.11
CA ARG A 144 -2.87 7.68 -5.47
C ARG A 144 -2.31 8.03 -6.84
N GLY A 145 -1.67 7.09 -7.53
CA GLY A 145 -1.01 7.34 -8.82
C GLY A 145 0.25 8.21 -8.71
N ARG A 146 0.91 8.20 -7.54
CA ARG A 146 2.13 8.95 -7.24
C ARG A 146 3.39 8.09 -7.23
N ASP A 147 3.24 6.78 -7.27
CA ASP A 147 4.37 5.87 -7.23
C ASP A 147 5.31 6.07 -8.44
N LEU A 148 6.61 6.12 -8.15
CA LEU A 148 7.66 6.39 -9.09
C LEU A 148 8.22 5.11 -9.71
N PHE A 149 7.95 3.93 -9.17
CA PHE A 149 8.57 2.69 -9.61
C PHE A 149 7.72 1.96 -10.67
N TYR A 150 8.23 1.86 -11.89
CA TYR A 150 7.58 1.10 -12.96
C TYR A 150 8.36 -0.15 -13.39
N GLY A 151 9.58 -0.34 -12.88
CA GLY A 151 10.32 -1.61 -13.01
C GLY A 151 10.79 -1.96 -14.43
N ASN A 152 11.07 -3.24 -14.60
CA ASN A 152 10.99 -4.04 -15.82
C ASN A 152 10.41 -3.44 -17.13
N PRO A 153 10.85 -3.63 -18.41
CA PRO A 153 9.93 -3.28 -19.50
C PRO A 153 8.63 -4.09 -19.41
N GLN A 154 8.69 -5.36 -19.01
CA GLN A 154 7.51 -6.18 -18.78
C GLN A 154 6.70 -5.70 -17.56
N GLU A 155 7.37 -5.43 -16.43
CA GLU A 155 6.69 -4.88 -15.24
C GLU A 155 6.05 -3.52 -15.54
N LYS A 156 6.70 -2.69 -16.36
CA LYS A 156 6.18 -1.37 -16.75
C LYS A 156 4.82 -1.51 -17.43
N ASP A 157 4.67 -2.45 -18.36
CA ASP A 157 3.40 -2.69 -19.02
C ASP A 157 2.32 -3.17 -18.01
N GLU A 158 2.69 -3.94 -16.99
CA GLU A 158 1.77 -4.33 -15.90
C GLU A 158 1.38 -3.15 -15.02
N ARG A 159 2.33 -2.26 -14.71
CA ARG A 159 2.12 -1.04 -13.91
C ARG A 159 1.28 -0.01 -14.63
N ASP A 160 1.51 0.20 -15.92
CA ASP A 160 0.69 1.07 -16.77
C ASP A 160 -0.76 0.53 -16.83
N LYS A 161 -0.94 -0.80 -16.96
CA LYS A 161 -2.27 -1.43 -16.88
C LYS A 161 -2.91 -1.24 -15.51
N LEU A 162 -2.16 -1.36 -14.42
CA LEU A 162 -2.65 -1.12 -13.06
C LEU A 162 -3.12 0.33 -12.91
N ASP A 163 -2.34 1.32 -13.36
CA ASP A 163 -2.73 2.72 -13.27
C ASP A 163 -3.99 3.02 -14.09
N GLU A 164 -4.11 2.48 -15.32
CA GLU A 164 -5.32 2.61 -16.13
C GLU A 164 -6.55 1.94 -15.48
N LYS A 165 -6.36 0.79 -14.83
CA LYS A 165 -7.42 0.16 -14.03
C LYS A 165 -7.82 1.04 -12.85
N LEU A 166 -6.87 1.60 -12.11
CA LEU A 166 -7.15 2.52 -11.01
C LEU A 166 -7.88 3.78 -11.52
N LYS A 167 -7.47 4.37 -12.66
CA LYS A 167 -8.19 5.49 -13.29
C LYS A 167 -9.64 5.12 -13.60
N THR A 168 -9.85 3.95 -14.19
CA THR A 168 -11.20 3.44 -14.49
C THR A 168 -12.03 3.27 -13.22
N ILE A 169 -11.45 2.70 -12.16
CA ILE A 169 -12.10 2.51 -10.85
C ILE A 169 -12.48 3.86 -10.24
N PHE A 170 -11.53 4.80 -10.19
CA PHE A 170 -11.77 6.13 -9.63
C PHE A 170 -12.73 6.95 -10.47
N GLY A 171 -12.80 6.75 -11.78
CA GLY A 171 -13.85 7.35 -12.63
C GLY A 171 -15.25 6.88 -12.24
N LYS A 172 -15.42 5.60 -11.91
CA LYS A 172 -16.70 5.06 -11.40
C LYS A 172 -17.03 5.60 -10.01
N ILE A 173 -16.04 5.67 -9.12
CA ILE A 173 -16.22 6.25 -7.79
C ILE A 173 -16.58 7.74 -7.91
N HIS A 174 -15.93 8.48 -8.81
CA HIS A 174 -16.22 9.89 -9.10
C HIS A 174 -17.66 10.07 -9.57
N GLU A 175 -18.12 9.25 -10.53
CA GLU A 175 -19.52 9.28 -10.99
C GLU A 175 -20.50 9.04 -9.84
N ASP A 176 -20.26 8.01 -9.01
CA ASP A 176 -21.12 7.70 -7.86
C ASP A 176 -21.16 8.84 -6.83
N VAL A 177 -20.01 9.37 -6.40
CA VAL A 177 -20.00 10.43 -5.36
C VAL A 177 -20.54 11.76 -5.89
N THR A 178 -20.37 12.06 -7.18
CA THR A 178 -20.85 13.32 -7.77
C THR A 178 -22.34 13.29 -8.13
N THR A 179 -22.91 12.11 -8.37
CA THR A 179 -24.34 11.94 -8.67
C THR A 179 -25.17 11.66 -7.41
N THR A 180 -24.69 10.78 -6.53
CA THR A 180 -25.42 10.32 -5.34
C THR A 180 -25.27 11.27 -4.15
N ASN A 181 -24.07 11.83 -3.93
CA ASN A 181 -23.74 12.59 -2.73
C ASN A 181 -23.61 14.12 -2.93
N GLY A 182 -23.79 14.61 -4.16
CA GLY A 182 -23.84 16.05 -4.46
C GLY A 182 -22.53 16.81 -4.29
N VAL A 183 -21.39 16.13 -4.09
CA VAL A 183 -20.06 16.74 -3.91
C VAL A 183 -19.36 17.13 -5.21
N LYS A 184 -20.12 17.30 -6.30
CA LYS A 184 -19.61 17.58 -7.65
C LYS A 184 -18.63 18.75 -7.69
N SER A 185 -18.90 19.83 -6.96
CA SER A 185 -18.03 21.00 -6.91
C SER A 185 -16.62 20.71 -6.37
N ARG A 186 -16.48 19.74 -5.44
CA ARG A 186 -15.17 19.37 -4.85
C ARG A 186 -14.24 18.73 -5.88
N TYR A 187 -14.78 17.94 -6.81
CA TYR A 187 -14.00 17.13 -7.76
C TYR A 187 -14.13 17.58 -9.22
N ASN A 188 -14.61 18.80 -9.49
CA ASN A 188 -14.73 19.32 -10.86
C ASN A 188 -13.37 19.52 -11.57
N GLY A 189 -12.29 19.69 -10.82
CA GLY A 189 -10.94 19.97 -11.34
C GLY A 189 -10.02 18.74 -11.44
N ASP A 190 -10.53 17.54 -11.19
CA ASP A 190 -9.71 16.34 -11.02
C ASP A 190 -9.02 15.83 -12.28
N GLY A 191 -9.56 16.18 -13.45
CA GLY A 191 -9.15 15.63 -14.74
C GLY A 191 -9.29 14.10 -14.79
N ASP A 192 -8.58 13.47 -15.74
CA ASP A 192 -8.69 12.03 -15.98
C ASP A 192 -7.92 11.17 -14.96
N ASN A 193 -7.11 11.80 -14.11
CA ASN A 193 -6.31 11.12 -13.09
C ASN A 193 -7.01 11.03 -11.73
N TYR A 194 -8.02 11.89 -11.49
CA TYR A 194 -8.77 11.92 -10.23
C TYR A 194 -7.91 12.14 -8.99
N PHE A 195 -6.84 12.94 -9.08
CA PHE A 195 -5.85 13.04 -8.01
C PHE A 195 -6.45 13.48 -6.68
N GLN A 196 -7.34 14.48 -6.66
CA GLN A 196 -7.97 14.95 -5.43
C GLN A 196 -8.90 13.88 -4.84
N LEU A 197 -9.71 13.21 -5.66
CA LEU A 197 -10.53 12.09 -5.20
C LEU A 197 -9.68 10.93 -4.66
N ARG A 198 -8.55 10.61 -5.30
CA ARG A 198 -7.64 9.56 -4.83
C ARG A 198 -6.97 9.90 -3.50
N GLU A 199 -6.56 11.15 -3.30
CA GLU A 199 -6.04 11.63 -2.01
C GLU A 199 -7.09 11.55 -0.91
N ASP A 200 -8.30 12.07 -1.16
CA ASP A 200 -9.41 12.01 -0.21
C ASP A 200 -9.81 10.56 0.11
N TRP A 201 -9.80 9.68 -0.90
CA TRP A 201 -10.08 8.27 -0.72
C TRP A 201 -9.02 7.60 0.15
N TRP A 202 -7.73 7.88 -0.09
CA TRP A 202 -6.68 7.36 0.76
C TRP A 202 -6.84 7.86 2.20
N ASP A 203 -6.99 9.17 2.40
CA ASP A 203 -7.18 9.80 3.72
C ASP A 203 -8.34 9.16 4.51
N ALA A 204 -9.48 8.94 3.84
CA ALA A 204 -10.67 8.33 4.46
C ALA A 204 -10.48 6.85 4.83
N ASN A 205 -9.53 6.14 4.21
CA ASN A 205 -9.38 4.69 4.34
C ASN A 205 -8.05 4.25 4.96
N ARG A 206 -7.07 5.14 5.08
CA ARG A 206 -5.69 4.84 5.49
C ARG A 206 -5.60 4.12 6.84
N ALA A 207 -6.49 4.43 7.79
CA ALA A 207 -6.54 3.74 9.08
C ALA A 207 -6.88 2.24 8.93
N LYS A 208 -7.79 1.88 8.02
CA LYS A 208 -8.12 0.47 7.74
C LYS A 208 -6.97 -0.26 7.03
N VAL A 209 -6.30 0.42 6.10
CA VAL A 209 -5.13 -0.13 5.41
C VAL A 209 -3.97 -0.33 6.39
N TRP A 210 -3.74 0.61 7.30
CA TRP A 210 -2.76 0.47 8.39
C TRP A 210 -3.11 -0.69 9.32
N TYR A 211 -4.39 -0.85 9.66
CA TYR A 211 -4.83 -2.00 10.44
C TYR A 211 -4.50 -3.32 9.71
N ALA A 212 -4.71 -3.38 8.39
CA ALA A 212 -4.39 -4.56 7.60
C ALA A 212 -2.88 -4.88 7.57
N ILE A 213 -2.02 -3.90 7.28
CA ILE A 213 -0.57 -4.13 7.18
C ILE A 213 0.08 -4.50 8.52
N THR A 214 -0.55 -4.16 9.64
CA THR A 214 -0.03 -4.44 10.98
C THR A 214 -0.62 -5.70 11.61
N CYS A 215 -1.42 -6.49 10.89
CA CYS A 215 -2.06 -7.69 11.45
C CYS A 215 -1.07 -8.69 12.07
N GLY A 216 0.08 -8.88 11.40
CA GLY A 216 1.14 -9.78 11.81
C GLY A 216 2.08 -9.25 12.90
N ALA A 217 2.08 -7.93 13.15
CA ALA A 217 2.95 -7.34 14.17
C ALA A 217 2.65 -7.87 15.58
N GLY A 218 3.67 -7.96 16.41
CA GLY A 218 3.60 -8.39 17.79
C GLY A 218 2.98 -7.33 18.71
N THR A 219 2.46 -7.76 19.85
CA THR A 219 1.82 -6.84 20.83
C THR A 219 2.83 -5.89 21.49
N SER A 220 4.11 -6.26 21.51
CA SER A 220 5.18 -5.42 22.04
C SER A 220 5.83 -4.51 20.99
N ASP A 221 5.51 -4.69 19.70
CA ASP A 221 6.05 -3.87 18.63
C ASP A 221 5.48 -2.46 18.69
N LYS A 222 6.38 -1.48 18.74
CA LYS A 222 6.06 -0.07 18.86
C LYS A 222 6.68 0.76 17.76
N TYR A 223 5.99 1.82 17.36
CA TYR A 223 6.60 2.84 16.54
C TYR A 223 7.65 3.60 17.35
N PHE A 224 8.77 3.94 16.71
CA PHE A 224 9.95 4.49 17.38
C PHE A 224 9.72 5.86 18.03
N ARG A 225 8.67 6.58 17.62
CA ARG A 225 8.27 7.88 18.17
C ARG A 225 6.92 7.80 18.86
N LYS A 226 6.75 8.66 19.86
CA LYS A 226 5.43 9.00 20.40
C LYS A 226 4.70 9.86 19.39
N THR A 227 3.75 9.27 18.68
CA THR A 227 2.94 9.93 17.66
C THR A 227 1.45 9.79 17.92
N CYS A 228 1.07 8.93 18.88
CA CYS A 228 -0.32 8.74 19.25
C CYS A 228 -0.75 9.80 20.27
N SER A 229 -2.04 10.15 20.24
CA SER A 229 -2.66 11.12 21.16
C SER A 229 -1.93 12.48 21.15
N ASN A 230 -1.82 13.11 19.98
CA ASN A 230 -1.08 14.37 19.79
C ASN A 230 0.39 14.27 20.24
N ASP A 231 1.10 13.26 19.74
CA ASP A 231 2.54 13.04 20.01
C ASP A 231 2.91 12.81 21.49
N THR A 232 1.93 12.45 22.34
CA THR A 232 2.17 12.25 23.79
C THR A 232 2.36 10.80 24.20
N THR A 233 1.89 9.85 23.39
CA THR A 233 1.87 8.42 23.73
C THR A 233 2.53 7.56 22.66
N ASP A 234 3.13 6.45 23.09
CA ASP A 234 3.59 5.40 22.18
C ASP A 234 2.38 4.77 21.47
N THR A 235 2.65 4.01 20.41
CA THR A 235 1.67 3.04 19.91
C THR A 235 1.27 2.05 21.00
N TYR A 236 0.00 1.71 20.98
CA TYR A 236 -0.53 0.47 21.53
C TYR A 236 -0.15 -0.72 20.63
N GLU A 237 -0.48 -1.92 21.09
CA GLU A 237 -0.15 -3.21 20.48
C GLU A 237 -0.17 -3.21 18.94
N LYS A 238 0.78 -3.95 18.35
CA LYS A 238 0.86 -4.15 16.89
C LYS A 238 1.08 -2.85 16.11
N CYS A 239 1.95 -1.96 16.58
CA CYS A 239 2.24 -0.70 15.90
C CYS A 239 1.01 0.22 15.70
N ARG A 240 -0.02 0.20 16.54
CA ARG A 240 -1.26 0.96 16.32
C ARG A 240 -1.49 1.98 17.42
N CYS A 241 -2.07 3.14 17.11
CA CYS A 241 -2.67 3.95 18.17
C CYS A 241 -3.91 3.25 18.75
N VAL A 242 -4.34 3.61 19.96
CA VAL A 242 -5.60 3.08 20.55
C VAL A 242 -6.81 3.39 19.66
N SER A 243 -6.80 4.55 19.00
CA SER A 243 -7.79 4.94 17.99
C SER A 243 -7.73 4.12 16.70
N THR A 244 -6.75 3.22 16.55
CA THR A 244 -6.37 2.49 15.34
C THR A 244 -5.78 3.35 14.22
N ASP A 245 -5.61 4.65 14.46
CA ASP A 245 -4.96 5.54 13.50
C ASP A 245 -3.50 5.11 13.25
N PRO A 246 -2.99 5.32 12.02
CA PRO A 246 -1.59 5.09 11.72
C PRO A 246 -0.72 6.05 12.57
N PRO A 247 0.31 5.56 13.27
CA PRO A 247 1.23 6.38 14.06
C PRO A 247 2.26 7.12 13.18
N THR A 248 2.01 7.23 11.88
CA THR A 248 2.95 7.74 10.89
C THR A 248 2.23 8.66 9.91
N TYR A 249 3.00 9.57 9.32
CA TYR A 249 2.60 10.43 8.21
C TYR A 249 3.51 10.23 7.00
N PHE A 250 4.21 9.10 6.92
CA PHE A 250 5.09 8.78 5.79
C PHE A 250 4.33 8.83 4.45
N ASP A 251 3.08 8.43 4.42
CA ASP A 251 2.21 8.56 3.25
C ASP A 251 1.96 10.02 2.80
N TYR A 252 2.27 11.03 3.59
CA TYR A 252 2.25 12.44 3.17
C TYR A 252 3.64 13.03 2.90
N VAL A 253 4.71 12.24 3.04
CA VAL A 253 6.07 12.63 2.67
C VAL A 253 6.32 12.23 1.22
N PRO A 254 6.89 13.09 0.35
CA PRO A 254 7.22 12.72 -1.03
C PRO A 254 8.06 11.45 -1.13
N GLN A 255 7.71 10.53 -2.04
CA GLN A 255 8.31 9.20 -2.15
C GLN A 255 9.84 9.22 -2.26
N TYR A 256 10.39 10.15 -3.05
CA TYR A 256 11.83 10.34 -3.17
C TYR A 256 12.53 10.51 -1.81
N LEU A 257 11.97 11.30 -0.91
CA LEU A 257 12.56 11.56 0.42
C LEU A 257 12.48 10.32 1.32
N ARG A 258 11.39 9.55 1.22
CA ARG A 258 11.24 8.31 2.01
C ARG A 258 12.21 7.24 1.57
N TRP A 259 12.36 7.07 0.26
CA TRP A 259 13.33 6.14 -0.28
C TRP A 259 14.76 6.56 0.02
N PHE A 260 15.05 7.86 0.00
CA PHE A 260 16.37 8.35 0.38
C PHE A 260 16.67 8.12 1.87
N GLU A 261 15.68 8.30 2.75
CA GLU A 261 15.80 7.97 4.17
C GLU A 261 15.98 6.47 4.41
N GLU A 262 15.22 5.61 3.72
CA GLU A 262 15.39 4.16 3.80
C GLU A 262 16.79 3.72 3.35
N TRP A 263 17.29 4.28 2.26
CA TRP A 263 18.64 3.99 1.75
C TRP A 263 19.76 4.44 2.69
N ALA A 264 19.52 5.42 3.57
CA ALA A 264 20.51 5.87 4.54
C ALA A 264 20.55 4.98 5.80
N GLU A 265 19.47 4.23 6.05
CA GLU A 265 19.31 3.34 7.22
C GLU A 265 19.65 1.87 6.89
N ASP A 266 19.58 1.47 5.62
CA ASP A 266 20.01 0.17 5.09
C ASP A 266 21.52 0.16 4.78
#